data_AF-A0A8J3MVD7-F1
#
_entry.id   AF-A0A8J3MVD7-F1
#
_cell.length_a   1.000
_cell.length_b   1.000
_cell.length_c   1.000
_cell.angle_alpha   90.00
_cell.angle_beta   90.00
_cell.angle_gamma   90.00
#
_symmetry.space_group_name_H-M   'P 1'
#
loop_
_entity.id
_entity.type
_entity.pdbx_description
1 polymer ?
#
loop_
_entity_poly.entity_id
_entity_poly.type
_entity_poly.pdbx_seq_one_letter_code
_entity_poly.pdbx_strand_id
1 'polypeptide(L)'
;MIQEPINNPPRRNIQDLKNIIGHFMRLRSKNAQPEDIEPFLADLSKLGADEKATSVLKEAFIDTIAANQNDARSARTDKVLVGGLTAIDLVIFQALLSFNPIDIATVIALIALGLSILAAGGYLFIRFIQEDHNIQDYDWKVIGIFPFISLLATAIGIPAAIWHVSWLAAIIFFVSSVIIGIFCVFYYASVAIRAEAKKRYEFTQSGHMDANS
;
A
#
# COMPACT_ATOMS: atom_id res chain seq x y z
N MET A 1 40.63 -33.95 -6.56
CA MET A 1 39.27 -33.34 -6.59
C MET A 1 39.08 -32.60 -5.29
N ILE A 2 39.10 -31.27 -5.33
CA ILE A 2 38.84 -30.43 -4.16
C ILE A 2 37.33 -30.20 -4.15
N GLN A 3 36.62 -30.76 -3.17
CA GLN A 3 35.21 -30.46 -2.95
C GLN A 3 35.13 -29.03 -2.41
N GLU A 4 34.62 -28.10 -3.21
CA GLU A 4 34.26 -26.78 -2.70
C GLU A 4 33.17 -26.94 -1.64
N PRO A 5 33.31 -26.28 -0.47
CA PRO A 5 32.31 -26.35 0.58
C PRO A 5 30.99 -25.80 0.05
N ILE A 6 29.95 -26.62 0.09
CA ILE A 6 28.59 -26.23 -0.25
C ILE A 6 28.17 -25.12 0.73
N ASN A 7 28.22 -23.88 0.27
CA ASN A 7 27.82 -22.72 1.03
C ASN A 7 26.29 -22.74 1.14
N ASN A 8 25.78 -23.32 2.22
CA ASN A 8 24.34 -23.34 2.48
C ASN A 8 23.85 -21.89 2.56
N PRO A 9 22.82 -21.51 1.78
CA PRO A 9 22.28 -20.17 1.84
C PRO A 9 21.82 -19.89 3.27
N PRO A 10 22.02 -18.65 3.78
CA PRO A 10 21.59 -18.28 5.11
C PRO A 10 20.09 -18.58 5.24
N ARG A 11 19.72 -19.39 6.24
CA ARG A 11 18.32 -19.68 6.55
C ARG A 11 17.66 -18.35 6.92
N ARG A 12 16.92 -17.75 5.99
CA ARG A 12 16.13 -16.54 6.23
C ARG A 12 15.18 -16.81 7.39
N ASN A 13 15.37 -16.05 8.47
CA ASN A 13 14.58 -16.21 9.67
C ASN A 13 13.19 -15.59 9.43
N ILE A 14 12.12 -16.34 9.66
CA ILE A 14 10.73 -15.86 9.55
C ILE A 14 10.52 -14.62 10.44
N GLN A 15 11.30 -14.50 11.52
CA GLN A 15 11.29 -13.35 12.41
C GLN A 15 11.69 -12.05 11.71
N ASP A 16 12.65 -12.08 10.78
CA ASP A 16 13.12 -10.89 10.06
C ASP A 16 12.01 -10.35 9.15
N LEU A 17 11.28 -11.25 8.48
CA LEU A 17 10.15 -10.87 7.64
C LEU A 17 9.03 -10.22 8.46
N LYS A 18 8.76 -10.74 9.66
CA LYS A 18 7.75 -10.18 10.57
C LYS A 18 8.13 -8.76 11.02
N ASN A 19 9.40 -8.52 11.32
CA ASN A 19 9.90 -7.20 11.71
C ASN A 19 9.80 -6.20 10.56
N ILE A 20 10.18 -6.59 9.34
CA ILE A 20 10.06 -5.76 8.13
C ILE A 20 8.62 -5.35 7.87
N ILE A 21 7.68 -6.29 7.98
CA ILE A 21 6.24 -5.99 7.84
C ILE A 21 5.79 -5.02 8.93
N GLY A 22 6.24 -5.21 10.18
CA GLY A 22 5.94 -4.31 11.29
C GLY A 22 6.45 -2.88 11.06
N HIS A 23 7.70 -2.73 10.62
CA HIS A 23 8.30 -1.43 10.31
C HIS A 23 7.61 -0.77 9.11
N PHE A 24 7.30 -1.53 8.05
CA PHE A 24 6.54 -1.02 6.90
C PHE A 24 5.15 -0.51 7.30
N MET A 25 4.45 -1.24 8.18
CA MET A 25 3.15 -0.82 8.71
C MET A 25 3.25 0.46 9.54
N ARG A 26 4.34 0.65 10.30
CA ARG A 26 4.61 1.90 11.02
C ARG A 26 4.88 3.06 10.07
N LEU A 27 5.67 2.85 9.02
CA LEU A 27 5.96 3.87 8.01
C LEU A 27 4.72 4.34 7.25
N ARG A 28 3.73 3.47 7.09
CA ARG A 28 2.44 3.84 6.49
C ARG A 28 1.51 4.61 7.43
N SER A 29 1.83 4.66 8.73
CA SER A 29 1.06 5.44 9.69
C SER A 29 1.13 6.93 9.36
N LYS A 30 0.02 7.65 9.56
CA LYS A 30 0.01 9.13 9.46
C LYS A 30 0.98 9.81 10.43
N ASN A 31 1.33 9.13 11.52
CA ASN A 31 2.24 9.66 12.53
C ASN A 31 3.69 9.22 12.29
N ALA A 32 4.00 8.66 11.12
CA ALA A 32 5.36 8.26 10.79
C ALA A 32 6.28 9.48 10.80
N GLN A 33 7.37 9.38 11.54
CA GLN A 33 8.46 10.35 11.54
C GLN A 33 9.51 9.89 10.52
N PRO A 34 10.29 10.82 9.93
CA PRO A 34 11.44 10.45 9.09
C PRO A 34 12.42 9.49 9.78
N GLU A 35 12.51 9.58 11.12
CA GLU A 35 13.34 8.70 11.97
C GLU A 35 12.89 7.23 11.93
N ASP A 36 11.60 6.96 11.67
CA ASP A 36 11.05 5.59 11.60
C ASP A 36 11.51 4.82 10.35
N ILE A 37 12.17 5.50 9.39
CA ILE A 37 12.69 4.90 8.16
C ILE A 37 13.98 4.12 8.41
N GLU A 38 14.83 4.60 9.32
CA GLU A 38 16.15 4.00 9.56
C GLU A 38 16.09 2.52 9.99
N PRO A 39 15.21 2.11 10.92
CA PRO A 39 15.06 0.70 11.27
C PRO A 39 14.64 -0.18 10.10
N PHE A 40 13.77 0.33 9.22
CA PHE A 40 13.31 -0.38 8.04
C PHE A 40 14.42 -0.58 7.01
N LEU A 41 15.21 0.48 6.73
CA LEU A 41 16.33 0.41 5.80
C LEU A 41 17.45 -0.50 6.32
N ALA A 42 17.70 -0.48 7.63
CA ALA A 42 18.66 -1.39 8.26
C ALA A 42 18.26 -2.85 8.06
N ASP A 43 16.96 -3.18 8.20
CA ASP A 43 16.47 -4.55 7.97
C ASP A 43 16.49 -4.93 6.48
N LEU A 44 16.24 -4.00 5.56
CA LEU A 44 16.40 -4.24 4.12
C LEU A 44 17.86 -4.47 3.72
N SER A 45 18.79 -3.70 4.29
CA SER A 45 20.21 -3.87 4.04
C SER A 45 20.69 -5.28 4.48
N LYS A 46 20.20 -5.79 5.61
CA LYS A 46 20.46 -7.17 6.05
C LYS A 46 19.96 -8.23 5.06
N LEU A 47 18.94 -7.92 4.26
CA LEU A 47 18.43 -8.80 3.21
C LEU A 47 19.25 -8.74 1.91
N GLY A 48 20.33 -7.96 1.87
CA GLY A 48 21.18 -7.77 0.69
C GLY A 48 20.67 -6.68 -0.25
N ALA A 49 19.87 -5.73 0.25
CA ALA A 49 19.56 -4.54 -0.54
C ALA A 49 20.82 -3.70 -0.76
N ASP A 50 21.05 -3.34 -2.02
CA ASP A 50 22.16 -2.45 -2.42
C ASP A 50 22.05 -1.08 -1.73
N GLU A 51 23.19 -0.45 -1.44
CA GLU A 51 23.24 0.85 -0.77
C GLU A 51 22.55 1.95 -1.58
N LYS A 52 22.62 1.86 -2.91
CA LYS A 52 21.89 2.74 -3.81
C LYS A 52 20.38 2.53 -3.72
N ALA A 53 19.94 1.28 -3.53
CA ALA A 53 18.51 0.99 -3.38
C ALA A 53 17.98 1.51 -2.04
N THR A 54 18.75 1.40 -0.95
CA THR A 54 18.35 1.92 0.36
C THR A 54 18.31 3.45 0.37
N SER A 55 19.23 4.14 -0.32
CA SER A 55 19.20 5.61 -0.42
C SER A 55 17.99 6.11 -1.20
N VAL A 56 17.69 5.49 -2.35
CA VAL A 56 16.51 5.84 -3.16
C VAL A 56 15.22 5.55 -2.39
N LEU A 57 15.15 4.43 -1.68
CA LEU A 57 14.01 4.12 -0.81
C LEU A 57 13.88 5.14 0.31
N LYS A 58 14.98 5.55 0.96
CA LYS A 58 14.97 6.56 2.02
C LYS A 58 14.31 7.86 1.55
N GLU A 59 14.80 8.41 0.43
CA GLU A 59 14.25 9.63 -0.16
C GLU A 59 12.76 9.44 -0.50
N ALA A 60 12.42 8.34 -1.17
CA ALA A 60 11.03 8.05 -1.51
C ALA A 60 10.11 7.94 -0.29
N PHE A 61 10.56 7.35 0.82
CA PHE A 61 9.78 7.26 2.05
C PHE A 61 9.64 8.61 2.76
N ILE A 62 10.72 9.40 2.87
CA ILE A 62 10.66 10.74 3.46
C ILE A 62 9.63 11.60 2.71
N ASP A 63 9.72 11.60 1.38
CA ASP A 63 8.81 12.39 0.55
C ASP A 63 7.38 11.85 0.58
N THR A 64 7.20 10.53 0.71
CA THR A 64 5.87 9.93 0.88
C THR A 64 5.27 10.28 2.24
N ILE A 65 6.07 10.30 3.31
CA ILE A 65 5.62 10.72 4.65
C ILE A 65 5.20 12.19 4.60
N ALA A 66 6.00 13.07 3.99
CA ALA A 66 5.67 14.48 3.81
C ALA A 66 4.40 14.68 2.97
N ALA A 67 4.25 13.91 1.88
CA ALA A 67 3.06 13.95 1.03
C ALA A 67 1.80 13.43 1.75
N ASN A 68 1.93 12.41 2.58
CA ASN A 68 0.83 11.83 3.36
C ASN A 68 0.35 12.77 4.48
N GLN A 69 1.17 13.70 4.95
CA GLN A 69 0.74 14.74 5.90
C GLN A 69 -0.23 15.76 5.26
N ASN A 70 -0.32 15.83 3.92
CA ASN A 70 -1.36 16.61 3.23
C ASN A 70 -2.69 15.84 3.15
N ASP A 71 -3.38 15.79 4.29
CA ASP A 71 -4.55 14.95 4.58
C ASP A 71 -5.67 14.97 3.52
N ALA A 72 -5.97 16.13 2.94
CA ALA A 72 -7.08 16.28 1.99
C ALA A 72 -6.85 15.52 0.67
N ARG A 73 -5.62 15.49 0.16
CA ARG A 73 -5.32 14.87 -1.14
C ARG A 73 -5.23 13.35 -1.03
N SER A 74 -4.61 12.86 0.04
CA SER A 74 -4.54 11.42 0.33
C SER A 74 -5.95 10.86 0.53
N ALA A 75 -6.79 11.54 1.31
CA ALA A 75 -8.16 11.11 1.57
C ALA A 75 -8.99 10.98 0.29
N ARG A 76 -8.84 11.90 -0.67
CA ARG A 76 -9.55 11.82 -1.95
C ARG A 76 -9.10 10.62 -2.79
N THR A 77 -7.80 10.35 -2.83
CA THR A 77 -7.23 9.23 -3.59
C THR A 77 -7.67 7.89 -3.00
N ASP A 78 -7.62 7.76 -1.67
CA ASP A 78 -8.07 6.57 -0.96
C ASP A 78 -9.56 6.29 -1.18
N LYS A 79 -10.41 7.33 -1.19
CA LYS A 79 -11.85 7.15 -1.48
C LYS A 79 -12.11 6.60 -2.87
N VAL A 80 -11.44 7.14 -3.88
CA VAL A 80 -11.59 6.67 -5.26
C VAL A 80 -11.08 5.23 -5.39
N LEU A 81 -9.92 4.93 -4.79
CA LEU A 81 -9.35 3.59 -4.82
C LEU A 81 -10.26 2.58 -4.12
N VAL A 82 -10.66 2.84 -2.88
CA VAL A 82 -11.51 1.93 -2.08
C VAL A 82 -12.90 1.79 -2.70
N GLY A 83 -13.48 2.87 -3.23
CA GLY A 83 -14.75 2.82 -3.95
C GLY A 83 -14.66 1.97 -5.22
N GLY A 84 -13.59 2.10 -6.00
CA GLY A 84 -13.32 1.27 -7.17
C GLY A 84 -13.15 -0.21 -6.83
N LEU A 85 -12.37 -0.51 -5.78
CA LEU A 85 -12.19 -1.88 -5.28
C LEU A 85 -13.52 -2.48 -4.83
N THR A 86 -14.33 -1.73 -4.08
CA THR A 86 -15.67 -2.20 -3.64
C THR A 86 -16.55 -2.58 -4.81
N ALA A 87 -16.57 -1.79 -5.88
CA ALA A 87 -17.37 -2.09 -7.06
C ALA A 87 -16.91 -3.37 -7.77
N ILE A 88 -15.59 -3.56 -7.92
CA ILE A 88 -15.02 -4.79 -8.48
C ILE A 88 -15.35 -6.00 -7.60
N ASP A 89 -15.16 -5.86 -6.29
CA ASP A 89 -15.42 -6.92 -5.32
C ASP A 89 -16.88 -7.36 -5.37
N LEU A 90 -17.84 -6.43 -5.43
CA LEU A 90 -19.26 -6.75 -5.53
C LEU A 90 -19.61 -7.53 -6.80
N VAL A 91 -19.04 -7.14 -7.94
CA VAL A 91 -19.27 -7.84 -9.23
C VAL A 91 -18.74 -9.27 -9.17
N ILE A 92 -17.51 -9.47 -8.67
CA ILE A 92 -16.89 -10.79 -8.56
C ILE A 92 -17.63 -11.63 -7.51
N PHE A 93 -17.95 -11.04 -6.36
CA PHE A 93 -18.66 -11.71 -5.28
C PHE A 93 -20.02 -12.22 -5.73
N GLN A 94 -20.78 -11.41 -6.48
CA GLN A 94 -22.07 -11.84 -7.06
C GLN A 94 -21.89 -13.01 -8.04
N ALA A 95 -20.87 -12.97 -8.89
CA ALA A 95 -20.59 -14.06 -9.82
C ALA A 95 -20.27 -15.36 -9.07
N LEU A 96 -19.43 -15.31 -8.03
CA LEU A 96 -19.05 -16.46 -7.19
C LEU A 96 -20.23 -17.11 -6.47
N LEU A 97 -21.21 -16.33 -5.99
CA LEU A 97 -22.41 -16.86 -5.34
C LEU A 97 -23.29 -17.72 -6.27
N SER A 98 -23.14 -17.56 -7.59
CA SER A 98 -23.93 -18.30 -8.58
C SER A 98 -23.28 -19.63 -8.98
N PHE A 99 -22.06 -19.92 -8.54
CA PHE A 99 -21.34 -21.15 -8.90
C PHE A 99 -21.73 -22.34 -8.00
N ASN A 100 -21.92 -23.50 -8.63
CA ASN A 100 -22.12 -24.78 -7.97
C ASN A 100 -21.44 -25.86 -8.85
N PRO A 101 -20.53 -26.72 -8.33
CA PRO A 101 -20.10 -26.89 -6.93
C PRO A 101 -19.12 -25.83 -6.42
N ILE A 102 -19.18 -25.57 -5.11
CA ILE A 102 -18.25 -24.68 -4.39
C ILE A 102 -17.00 -25.48 -4.02
N ASP A 103 -15.84 -25.04 -4.50
CA ASP A 103 -14.54 -25.57 -4.10
C ASP A 103 -13.84 -24.68 -3.05
N ILE A 104 -12.67 -25.12 -2.58
CA ILE A 104 -11.90 -24.40 -1.56
C ILE A 104 -11.47 -23.01 -2.05
N ALA A 105 -11.11 -22.87 -3.32
CA ALA A 105 -10.70 -21.60 -3.90
C ALA A 105 -11.84 -20.58 -3.86
N THR A 106 -13.05 -20.99 -4.24
CA THR A 106 -14.27 -20.19 -4.17
C THR A 106 -14.61 -19.80 -2.72
N VAL A 107 -14.47 -20.70 -1.75
CA VAL A 107 -14.69 -20.36 -0.32
C VAL A 107 -13.71 -19.29 0.16
N ILE A 108 -12.42 -19.43 -0.16
CA ILE A 108 -11.40 -18.44 0.21
C ILE A 108 -11.72 -17.09 -0.44
N ALA A 109 -12.09 -17.09 -1.72
CA ALA A 109 -12.46 -15.88 -2.44
C ALA A 109 -13.68 -15.18 -1.82
N LEU A 110 -14.74 -15.93 -1.49
CA LEU A 110 -15.94 -15.37 -0.86
C LEU A 110 -15.63 -14.74 0.51
N ILE A 111 -14.84 -15.43 1.35
CA ILE A 111 -14.47 -14.89 2.68
C ILE A 111 -13.63 -13.61 2.52
N ALA A 112 -12.63 -13.64 1.64
CA ALA A 112 -11.73 -12.51 1.42
C ALA A 112 -12.47 -11.31 0.81
N LEU A 113 -13.26 -11.50 -0.25
CA LEU A 113 -14.03 -10.42 -0.87
C LEU A 113 -15.12 -9.87 0.06
N GLY A 114 -15.79 -10.74 0.83
CA GLY A 114 -16.76 -10.31 1.85
C GLY A 114 -16.12 -9.42 2.92
N LEU A 115 -14.93 -9.80 3.41
CA LEU A 115 -14.16 -8.98 4.35
C LEU A 115 -13.72 -7.66 3.71
N SER A 116 -13.32 -7.68 2.43
CA SER A 116 -12.96 -6.46 1.69
C SER A 116 -14.14 -5.50 1.59
N ILE A 117 -15.31 -5.98 1.18
CA ILE A 117 -16.53 -5.17 1.04
C ILE A 117 -16.93 -4.54 2.38
N LEU A 118 -16.88 -5.31 3.48
CA LEU A 118 -17.18 -4.77 4.82
C LEU A 118 -16.17 -3.70 5.25
N ALA A 119 -14.87 -3.95 5.04
CA ALA A 119 -13.83 -2.98 5.39
C ALA A 119 -13.94 -1.70 4.53
N ALA A 120 -14.18 -1.86 3.23
CA ALA A 120 -14.31 -0.76 2.29
C ALA A 120 -15.56 0.08 2.56
N GLY A 121 -16.71 -0.58 2.77
CA GLY A 121 -17.97 0.08 3.13
C GLY A 121 -17.87 0.83 4.44
N GLY A 122 -17.23 0.24 5.46
CA GLY A 122 -16.95 0.91 6.73
C GLY A 122 -16.08 2.16 6.56
N TYR A 123 -14.99 2.05 5.78
CA TYR A 123 -14.14 3.20 5.46
C TYR A 123 -14.90 4.32 4.76
N LEU A 124 -15.63 4.00 3.69
CA LEU A 124 -16.38 4.98 2.92
C LEU A 124 -17.47 5.65 3.74
N PHE A 125 -18.18 4.90 4.58
CA PHE A 125 -19.19 5.44 5.48
C PHE A 125 -18.60 6.41 6.50
N ILE A 126 -17.52 6.04 7.19
CA ILE A 126 -16.83 6.92 8.14
C ILE A 126 -16.38 8.20 7.43
N ARG A 127 -15.82 8.05 6.23
CA ARG A 127 -15.35 9.18 5.41
C ARG A 127 -16.48 10.10 4.93
N PHE A 128 -17.66 9.56 4.66
CA PHE A 128 -18.84 10.33 4.30
C PHE A 128 -19.32 11.19 5.47
N ILE A 129 -19.42 10.61 6.68
CA ILE A 129 -19.78 11.35 7.90
C ILE A 129 -18.76 12.44 8.25
N GLN A 130 -17.47 12.17 8.04
CA GLN A 130 -16.42 13.17 8.24
C GLN A 130 -16.55 14.38 7.30
N GLU A 131 -16.86 14.14 6.03
CA GLU A 131 -17.10 15.22 5.06
C GLU A 131 -18.34 16.03 5.41
N ASP A 132 -19.42 15.36 5.81
CA ASP A 132 -20.69 16.00 6.18
C ASP A 132 -20.52 16.95 7.39
N HIS A 133 -19.70 16.56 8.37
CA HIS A 133 -19.43 17.37 9.56
C HIS A 133 -18.16 18.25 9.46
N ASN A 134 -17.50 18.30 8.29
CA ASN A 134 -16.25 19.03 8.07
C ASN A 134 -15.14 18.70 9.11
N ILE A 135 -15.07 17.44 9.53
CA ILE A 135 -14.08 16.95 10.51
C ILE A 135 -12.82 16.54 9.72
N GLN A 136 -11.77 17.36 9.78
CA GLN A 136 -10.51 17.10 9.07
C GLN A 136 -9.56 16.20 9.88
N ASP A 137 -9.52 16.37 11.19
CA ASP A 137 -8.63 15.63 12.09
C ASP A 137 -9.36 14.47 12.75
N TYR A 138 -8.74 13.28 12.78
CA TYR A 138 -8.88 12.42 13.97
C TYR A 138 -7.71 11.42 14.11
N ASP A 139 -7.16 11.41 15.33
CA ASP A 139 -6.11 10.56 15.90
C ASP A 139 -6.48 9.05 15.97
N TRP A 140 -7.61 8.66 15.37
CA TRP A 140 -8.07 7.29 15.34
C TRP A 140 -7.32 6.52 14.27
N LYS A 141 -6.11 6.07 14.65
CA LYS A 141 -5.22 5.19 13.87
C LYS A 141 -5.95 4.00 13.23
N VAL A 142 -7.08 3.59 13.83
CA VAL A 142 -7.93 2.50 13.34
C VAL A 142 -8.55 2.81 11.97
N ILE A 143 -8.93 4.06 11.64
CA ILE A 143 -9.58 4.37 10.34
C ILE A 143 -8.63 4.09 9.17
N GLY A 144 -7.33 4.35 9.34
CA GLY A 144 -6.31 4.09 8.33
C GLY A 144 -6.09 2.60 8.03
N ILE A 145 -6.54 1.70 8.91
CA ILE A 145 -6.38 0.25 8.72
C ILE A 145 -7.43 -0.32 7.77
N PHE A 146 -8.60 0.29 7.65
CA PHE A 146 -9.70 -0.23 6.83
C PHE A 146 -9.36 -0.30 5.33
N PRO A 147 -8.83 0.77 4.70
CA PRO A 147 -8.39 0.71 3.30
C PRO A 147 -7.33 -0.37 3.08
N PHE A 148 -6.44 -0.56 4.06
CA PHE A 148 -5.39 -1.56 3.97
C PHE A 148 -5.95 -3.00 4.04
N ILE A 149 -6.87 -3.25 4.97
CA ILE A 149 -7.58 -4.53 5.09
C ILE A 149 -8.34 -4.82 3.80
N SER A 150 -9.08 -3.84 3.27
CA SER A 150 -9.79 -4.00 2.00
C SER A 150 -8.83 -4.32 0.86
N LEU A 151 -7.73 -3.57 0.71
CA LEU A 151 -6.75 -3.82 -0.33
C LEU A 151 -6.14 -5.23 -0.23
N LEU A 152 -5.73 -5.67 0.97
CA LEU A 152 -5.16 -7.01 1.18
C LEU A 152 -6.19 -8.11 0.91
N ALA A 153 -7.42 -7.93 1.41
CA ALA A 153 -8.49 -8.90 1.22
C ALA A 153 -8.88 -9.01 -0.25
N THR A 154 -8.92 -7.89 -0.99
CA THR A 154 -9.10 -7.88 -2.46
C THR A 154 -7.94 -8.60 -3.17
N ALA A 155 -6.70 -8.30 -2.78
CA ALA A 155 -5.50 -8.88 -3.37
C ALA A 155 -5.40 -10.41 -3.14
N ILE A 156 -6.08 -10.94 -2.13
CA ILE A 156 -6.22 -12.40 -1.89
C ILE A 156 -7.45 -12.94 -2.62
N GLY A 157 -8.58 -12.24 -2.54
CA GLY A 157 -9.87 -12.68 -3.04
C GLY A 157 -9.93 -12.81 -4.56
N ILE A 158 -9.41 -11.83 -5.31
CA ILE A 158 -9.44 -11.86 -6.77
C ILE A 158 -8.59 -13.01 -7.34
N PRO A 159 -7.31 -13.20 -6.94
CA PRO A 159 -6.55 -14.35 -7.40
C PRO A 159 -7.16 -15.69 -6.98
N ALA A 160 -7.76 -15.80 -5.78
CA ALA A 160 -8.47 -17.01 -5.36
C ALA A 160 -9.69 -17.29 -6.27
N ALA A 161 -10.44 -16.25 -6.65
CA ALA A 161 -11.54 -16.37 -7.60
C ALA A 161 -11.06 -16.84 -8.99
N ILE A 162 -9.92 -16.33 -9.46
CA ILE A 162 -9.32 -16.77 -10.73
C ILE A 162 -8.76 -18.19 -10.62
N TRP A 163 -8.23 -18.56 -9.45
CA TRP A 163 -7.67 -19.89 -9.19
C TRP A 163 -8.73 -20.99 -9.33
N HIS A 164 -9.98 -20.71 -8.95
CA HIS A 164 -11.12 -21.60 -9.21
C HIS A 164 -11.21 -22.02 -10.70
N VAL A 165 -10.88 -21.12 -11.62
CA VAL A 165 -10.93 -21.37 -13.07
C VAL A 165 -9.59 -21.91 -13.59
N SER A 166 -8.47 -21.28 -13.24
CA SER A 166 -7.13 -21.67 -13.68
C SER A 166 -6.05 -21.18 -12.72
N TRP A 167 -5.29 -22.12 -12.16
CA TRP A 167 -4.15 -21.83 -11.27
C TRP A 167 -3.08 -20.97 -11.96
N LEU A 168 -2.81 -21.23 -13.24
CA LEU A 168 -1.79 -20.48 -13.99
C LEU A 168 -2.24 -19.04 -14.23
N ALA A 169 -3.52 -18.83 -14.55
CA ALA A 169 -4.09 -17.49 -14.70
C ALA A 169 -4.01 -16.70 -13.40
N ALA A 170 -4.26 -17.34 -12.25
CA ALA A 170 -4.16 -16.71 -10.94
C ALA A 170 -2.74 -16.21 -10.65
N ILE A 171 -1.71 -17.02 -10.94
CA ILE A 171 -0.31 -16.64 -10.75
C ILE A 171 0.06 -15.46 -11.66
N ILE A 172 -0.27 -15.54 -12.96
CA ILE A 172 0.04 -14.46 -13.92
C ILE A 172 -0.64 -13.17 -13.49
N PHE A 173 -1.92 -13.23 -13.12
CA PHE A 173 -2.68 -12.09 -12.64
C PHE A 173 -2.07 -11.49 -11.37
N PHE A 174 -1.72 -12.33 -10.37
CA PHE A 174 -1.14 -11.87 -9.11
C PHE A 174 0.21 -11.18 -9.32
N VAL A 175 1.13 -11.81 -10.07
CA VAL A 175 2.45 -11.24 -10.35
C VAL A 175 2.31 -9.92 -11.12
N SER A 176 1.46 -9.87 -12.13
CA SER A 176 1.21 -8.65 -12.91
C SER A 176 0.63 -7.54 -12.04
N SER A 177 -0.32 -7.86 -11.15
CA SER A 177 -0.93 -6.91 -10.21
C SER A 177 0.09 -6.35 -9.22
N VAL A 178 1.00 -7.19 -8.71
CA VAL A 178 2.09 -6.74 -7.83
C VAL A 178 3.04 -5.81 -8.57
N ILE A 179 3.47 -6.16 -9.78
CA ILE A 179 4.36 -5.32 -10.59
C ILE A 179 3.72 -3.96 -10.87
N ILE A 180 2.48 -3.95 -11.38
CA ILE A 180 1.74 -2.71 -11.65
C ILE A 180 1.54 -1.91 -10.36
N GLY A 181 1.21 -2.56 -9.25
CA GLY A 181 1.09 -1.91 -7.94
C GLY A 181 2.37 -1.19 -7.52
N ILE A 182 3.53 -1.83 -7.69
CA ILE A 182 4.84 -1.21 -7.43
C ILE A 182 5.06 -0.01 -8.35
N PHE A 183 4.78 -0.14 -9.65
CA PHE A 183 4.89 0.97 -10.60
C PHE A 183 3.97 2.15 -10.24
N CYS A 184 2.74 1.89 -9.82
CA CYS A 184 1.78 2.91 -9.40
C CYS A 184 2.28 3.65 -8.14
N VAL A 185 2.79 2.93 -7.13
CA VAL A 185 3.36 3.53 -5.93
C VAL A 185 4.57 4.38 -6.27
N PHE A 186 5.49 3.87 -7.10
CA PHE A 186 6.67 4.59 -7.53
C PHE A 186 6.31 5.85 -8.33
N TYR A 187 5.35 5.73 -9.26
CA TYR A 187 4.86 6.87 -10.03
C TYR A 187 4.21 7.92 -9.12
N TYR A 188 3.36 7.50 -8.19
CA TYR A 188 2.73 8.40 -7.22
C TYR A 188 3.76 9.15 -6.38
N ALA A 189 4.75 8.45 -5.82
CA ALA A 189 5.86 9.06 -5.09
C ALA A 189 6.61 10.07 -5.96
N SER A 190 6.97 9.71 -7.19
CA SER A 190 7.70 10.60 -8.11
C SER A 190 6.93 11.89 -8.43
N VAL A 191 5.60 11.81 -8.55
CA VAL A 191 4.73 12.97 -8.80
C VAL A 191 4.59 13.83 -7.54
N ALA A 192 4.49 13.20 -6.36
CA ALA A 192 4.44 13.90 -5.08
C ALA A 192 5.71 14.74 -4.85
N ILE A 193 6.89 14.16 -5.08
CA ILE A 193 8.20 14.82 -4.98
C ILE A 193 8.25 16.06 -5.88
N ARG A 194 7.86 15.90 -7.15
CA ARG A 194 7.86 17.01 -8.12
C ARG A 194 6.89 18.13 -7.72
N ALA A 195 5.76 17.79 -7.11
CA ALA A 195 4.80 18.79 -6.65
C ALA A 195 5.34 19.62 -5.47
N GLU A 196 6.06 18.99 -4.53
CA GLU A 196 6.68 19.71 -3.42
C GLU A 196 7.86 20.58 -3.86
N ALA A 197 8.71 20.07 -4.76
CA ALA A 197 9.81 20.84 -5.33
C ALA A 197 9.31 22.12 -6.03
N LYS A 198 8.19 22.03 -6.76
CA LYS A 198 7.56 23.18 -7.41
C LYS A 198 7.08 24.22 -6.40
N LYS A 199 6.41 23.81 -5.32
CA LYS A 199 5.94 24.72 -4.26
C LYS A 199 7.09 25.47 -3.58
N ARG A 200 8.21 24.79 -3.31
CA ARG A 200 9.39 25.42 -2.70
C ARG A 200 9.99 26.49 -3.62
N TYR A 201 10.05 26.21 -4.92
CA TYR A 201 10.55 27.16 -5.91
C TYR A 201 9.68 28.44 -5.99
N GLU A 202 8.35 28.28 -6.02
CA GLU A 202 7.41 29.42 -6.06
C GLU A 202 7.53 30.29 -4.79
N PHE A 203 7.71 29.68 -3.62
CA PHE A 203 7.87 30.40 -2.35
C PHE A 203 9.18 31.20 -2.27
N THR A 204 10.30 30.64 -2.76
CA THR A 204 11.57 31.39 -2.83
C THR A 204 11.48 32.55 -3.81
N GLN A 205 10.76 32.39 -4.92
CA GLN A 205 10.60 33.46 -5.91
C GLN A 205 9.74 34.62 -5.40
N SER A 206 8.66 34.35 -4.66
CA SER A 206 7.81 35.40 -4.08
C SER A 206 8.56 36.22 -3.01
N GLY A 207 9.35 35.56 -2.15
CA GLY A 207 10.14 36.27 -1.13
C GLY A 207 11.19 37.23 -1.71
N HIS A 208 11.70 36.97 -2.92
CA HIS A 208 12.60 37.89 -3.61
C HIS A 208 11.90 39.11 -4.23
N MET A 209 10.60 39.04 -4.51
CA MET A 209 9.84 40.20 -5.02
C MET A 209 9.52 41.19 -3.89
N ASP A 210 9.18 40.68 -2.70
CA ASP A 210 8.84 41.52 -1.54
C ASP A 210 10.06 42.23 -0.94
N ALA A 211 11.27 41.67 -1.09
CA ALA A 211 12.50 42.28 -0.58
C ALA A 211 12.99 43.50 -1.38
N ASN A 212 12.45 43.73 -2.58
CA ASN A 212 12.86 44.82 -3.49
C ASN A 212 11.83 45.96 -3.60
N SER A 213 10.70 45.87 -2.87
CA SER A 213 9.65 46.90 -2.79
C SER A 213 9.77 47.71 -1.50
#